data_AF-A0AAP3EKL6-F1
#
_entry.id   AF-A0AAP3EKL6-F1
#
_cell.length_a   1.000
_cell.length_b   1.000
_cell.length_c   1.000
_cell.angle_alpha   90.00
_cell.angle_beta   90.00
_cell.angle_gamma   90.00
#
_symmetry.space_group_name_H-M   'P 1'
#
loop_
_entity.id
_entity.type
_entity.pdbx_description
1 polymer ?
#
loop_
_entity_poly.entity_id
_entity_poly.type
_entity_poly.pdbx_seq_one_letter_code
_entity_poly.pdbx_strand_id
1 'polypeptide(L)'
;MRVFKTKLIRLQLTAEELDALTADFISYKRDGVLPDIFGRDALYDDSFTWPLIKFERVAHIHLANENNPFPPQLRQFSRTNDEAHLVYCQGAFDEQA
;
A
#
# COMPACT_ATOMS: atom_id res chain seq x y z
N MET A 1 -14.45 -0.61 -5.49
CA MET A 1 -13.47 -1.31 -4.64
C MET A 1 -13.78 -0.98 -3.19
N ARG A 2 -13.76 -1.97 -2.29
CA ARG A 2 -13.93 -1.75 -0.84
C ARG A 2 -12.59 -2.01 -0.16
N VAL A 3 -12.19 -1.14 0.76
CA VAL A 3 -10.91 -1.25 1.50
C VAL A 3 -11.21 -1.55 2.96
N PHE A 4 -10.62 -2.62 3.48
CA PHE A 4 -10.69 -2.98 4.88
C PHE A 4 -9.40 -2.56 5.59
N LYS A 5 -9.57 -1.88 6.72
CA LYS A 5 -8.48 -1.24 7.46
C LYS A 5 -8.24 -2.02 8.74
N THR A 6 -7.03 -2.53 8.92
CA THR A 6 -6.67 -3.26 10.14
C THR A 6 -6.69 -2.33 11.36
N LYS A 7 -6.72 -2.89 12.57
CA LYS A 7 -6.66 -2.08 13.80
C LYS A 7 -5.35 -1.27 13.87
N LEU A 8 -4.25 -1.83 13.39
CA LEU A 8 -2.92 -1.21 13.47
C LEU A 8 -2.87 0.14 12.74
N ILE A 9 -3.29 0.18 11.47
CA ILE A 9 -3.24 1.43 10.68
C ILE A 9 -4.20 2.49 11.23
N ARG A 10 -5.32 2.08 11.84
CA ARG A 10 -6.28 2.98 12.52
C ARG A 10 -5.73 3.60 13.81
N LEU A 11 -4.67 3.03 14.39
CA LEU A 11 -4.00 3.57 15.58
C LEU A 11 -2.79 4.44 15.21
N GLN A 12 -2.26 4.31 14.00
CA GLN A 12 -1.09 5.04 13.53
C GLN A 12 -1.43 6.37 12.85
N LEU A 13 -2.63 6.47 12.27
CA LEU A 13 -3.08 7.64 11.54
C LEU A 13 -4.31 8.25 12.20
N THR A 14 -4.45 9.57 12.08
CA THR A 14 -5.71 10.26 12.36
C THR A 14 -6.80 9.79 11.39
N ALA A 15 -8.06 10.07 11.72
CA ALA A 15 -9.17 9.70 10.84
C ALA A 15 -9.07 10.36 9.45
N GLU A 16 -8.65 11.62 9.40
CA GLU A 16 -8.50 12.41 8.17
C GLU A 16 -7.37 11.85 7.29
N GLU A 17 -6.18 11.60 7.86
CA GLU A 17 -5.06 10.99 7.15
C GLU A 17 -5.41 9.60 6.62
N LEU A 18 -6.11 8.80 7.43
CA LEU A 18 -6.51 7.45 7.06
C LEU A 18 -7.52 7.46 5.90
N ASP A 19 -8.46 8.40 5.89
CA ASP A 19 -9.46 8.53 4.83
C ASP A 19 -8.84 9.09 3.55
N ALA A 20 -7.92 10.06 3.65
CA ALA A 20 -7.12 10.54 2.52
C ALA A 20 -6.28 9.40 1.91
N LEU A 21 -5.54 8.65 2.73
CA LEU A 21 -4.75 7.50 2.28
C LEU A 21 -5.63 6.42 1.61
N THR A 22 -6.84 6.20 2.12
CA THR A 22 -7.79 5.26 1.53
C THR A 22 -8.28 5.74 0.17
N ALA A 23 -8.59 7.03 0.03
CA ALA A 23 -9.04 7.63 -1.22
C ALA A 23 -7.94 7.57 -2.29
N ASP A 24 -6.70 7.92 -1.91
CA ASP A 24 -5.52 7.83 -2.76
C ASP A 24 -5.24 6.40 -3.21
N PHE A 25 -5.31 5.43 -2.28
CA PHE A 25 -5.18 4.02 -2.60
C PHE A 25 -6.24 3.52 -3.58
N ILE A 26 -7.49 3.96 -3.40
CA ILE A 26 -8.58 3.60 -4.31
C ILE A 26 -8.36 4.18 -5.70
N SER A 27 -8.04 5.46 -5.81
CA SER A 27 -7.75 6.14 -7.06
C SER A 27 -6.58 5.49 -7.80
N TYR A 28 -5.50 5.18 -7.07
CA TYR A 28 -4.33 4.51 -7.61
C TYR A 28 -4.66 3.12 -8.17
N LYS A 29 -5.34 2.27 -7.38
CA LYS A 29 -5.62 0.89 -7.79
C LYS A 29 -6.70 0.75 -8.85
N ARG A 30 -7.70 1.64 -8.84
CA ARG A 30 -8.84 1.57 -9.77
C ARG A 30 -8.56 2.35 -11.05
N ASP A 31 -8.02 3.55 -10.91
CA ASP A 31 -7.98 4.55 -11.98
C ASP A 31 -6.54 4.82 -12.48
N GLY A 32 -5.52 4.26 -11.81
CA GLY A 32 -4.11 4.39 -12.20
C GLY A 32 -3.48 5.75 -11.87
N VAL A 33 -4.17 6.60 -11.10
CA VAL A 33 -3.67 7.91 -10.66
C VAL A 33 -2.61 7.67 -9.58
N LEU A 34 -1.35 7.98 -9.86
CA LEU A 34 -0.25 7.79 -8.92
C LEU A 34 -0.11 9.01 -7.98
N PRO A 35 -0.39 8.89 -6.67
CA PRO A 35 -0.14 9.95 -5.70
C PRO A 35 1.37 10.18 -5.50
N ASP A 36 1.76 11.42 -5.19
CA ASP A 36 3.17 11.77 -4.96
C ASP A 36 3.80 11.00 -3.79
N ILE A 37 2.99 10.68 -2.78
CA ILE A 37 3.41 9.90 -1.62
C ILE A 37 3.64 8.42 -1.92
N PHE A 38 3.16 7.90 -3.06
CA PHE A 38 3.29 6.49 -3.40
C PHE A 38 4.56 6.22 -4.19
N GLY A 39 5.35 5.30 -3.65
CA GLY A 39 6.55 4.78 -4.25
C GLY A 39 6.33 3.44 -4.93
N ARG A 40 7.38 2.62 -4.92
CA ARG A 40 7.39 1.29 -5.52
C ARG A 40 6.27 0.45 -4.91
N ASP A 41 5.56 -0.25 -5.79
CA ASP A 41 4.51 -1.19 -5.47
C ASP A 41 4.98 -2.59 -5.90
N ALA A 42 5.10 -3.51 -4.95
CA ALA A 42 5.70 -4.81 -5.18
C ALA A 42 5.04 -5.91 -4.36
N LEU A 43 5.04 -7.13 -4.91
CA LEU A 43 4.65 -8.33 -4.19
C LEU A 43 5.74 -8.75 -3.21
N TYR A 44 5.35 -9.44 -2.15
CA TYR A 44 6.25 -10.30 -1.41
C TYR A 44 6.35 -11.66 -2.13
N ASP A 45 7.30 -11.78 -3.08
CA ASP A 45 7.43 -12.94 -3.96
C ASP A 45 8.81 -13.62 -3.93
N ASP A 46 9.73 -13.18 -3.06
CA ASP A 46 11.06 -13.77 -2.93
C ASP A 46 11.01 -15.28 -2.57
N SER A 47 12.05 -16.02 -2.96
CA SER A 47 12.20 -17.46 -2.71
C SER A 47 11.96 -17.88 -1.24
N PHE A 48 12.32 -17.04 -0.28
CA PHE A 48 12.16 -17.29 1.16
C PHE A 48 10.83 -16.78 1.73
N THR A 49 10.00 -16.10 0.94
CA THR A 49 8.69 -15.62 1.40
C THR A 49 7.76 -16.81 1.68
N TRP A 50 7.08 -16.76 2.83
CA TRP A 50 6.11 -17.79 3.25
C TRP A 50 5.06 -18.08 2.16
N PRO A 51 4.74 -19.36 1.89
CA PRO A 51 3.79 -19.73 0.83
C PRO A 51 2.43 -19.03 0.92
N LEU A 52 1.90 -18.85 2.14
CA LEU A 52 0.62 -18.17 2.36
C LEU A 52 0.65 -16.70 1.90
N ILE A 53 1.77 -16.00 2.14
CA ILE A 53 1.95 -14.60 1.74
C ILE A 53 1.95 -14.48 0.20
N LYS A 54 2.60 -15.43 -0.48
CA LYS A 54 2.57 -15.53 -1.95
C LYS A 54 1.17 -15.86 -2.47
N PHE A 55 0.50 -16.82 -1.83
CA PHE A 55 -0.83 -17.28 -2.20
C PHE A 55 -1.86 -16.15 -2.11
N GLU A 56 -1.87 -15.40 -1.01
CA GLU A 56 -2.72 -14.23 -0.81
C GLU A 56 -2.27 -12.99 -1.60
N ARG A 57 -1.18 -13.12 -2.38
CA ARG A 57 -0.58 -12.06 -3.20
C ARG A 57 -0.38 -10.77 -2.41
N VAL A 58 0.13 -10.91 -1.17
CA VAL A 58 0.40 -9.77 -0.31
C VAL A 58 1.44 -8.89 -0.99
N ALA A 59 1.18 -7.60 -1.01
CA ALA A 59 2.00 -6.58 -1.63
C ALA A 59 2.22 -5.42 -0.66
N HIS A 60 3.18 -4.58 -1.02
CA HIS A 60 3.49 -3.36 -0.29
C HIS A 60 3.73 -2.20 -1.24
N ILE A 61 3.37 -1.01 -0.79
CA ILE A 61 3.69 0.26 -1.44
C ILE A 61 4.61 1.03 -0.50
N HIS A 62 5.79 1.41 -0.97
CA HIS A 62 6.67 2.31 -0.22
C HIS A 62 6.02 3.70 -0.13
N LEU A 63 6.01 4.31 1.05
CA LEU A 63 5.43 5.64 1.26
C LEU A 63 6.54 6.68 1.42
N ALA A 64 6.36 7.85 0.83
CA ALA A 64 7.17 9.02 1.17
C ALA A 64 6.85 9.47 2.60
N ASN A 65 7.80 10.12 3.26
CA ASN A 65 7.54 10.86 4.48
C ASN A 65 7.76 12.36 4.22
N GLU A 66 7.18 13.23 5.04
CA GLU A 66 7.26 14.69 4.84
C GLU A 66 8.71 15.21 4.86
N ASN A 67 9.58 14.54 5.63
CA ASN A 67 10.98 14.92 5.78
C ASN A 67 11.87 14.45 4.61
N ASN A 68 11.39 13.51 3.80
CA ASN A 68 12.12 12.86 2.72
C ASN A 68 11.15 12.47 1.58
N PRO A 69 10.64 13.46 0.83
CA PRO A 69 9.75 13.21 -0.29
C PRO A 69 10.48 12.51 -1.44
N PHE A 70 9.75 11.76 -2.25
CA PHE A 70 10.33 11.18 -3.46
C PHE A 70 10.65 12.28 -4.49
N PRO A 71 11.84 12.25 -5.13
CA PRO A 71 12.17 13.22 -6.18
C PRO A 71 11.17 13.15 -7.35
N PRO A 72 10.70 14.29 -7.89
CA PRO A 72 9.64 14.30 -8.92
C PRO A 72 9.98 13.51 -10.18
N GLN A 73 11.25 13.52 -10.61
CA GLN A 73 11.71 12.82 -11.82
C GLN A 73 11.94 11.33 -11.59
N LEU A 74 11.89 10.86 -10.34
CA LEU A 74 12.15 9.47 -10.00
C LEU A 74 10.95 8.61 -10.39
N ARG A 75 11.18 7.62 -11.25
CA ARG A 75 10.17 6.63 -11.63
C ARG A 75 9.67 5.90 -10.39
N GLN A 76 8.38 5.59 -10.34
CA GLN A 76 7.74 4.91 -9.21
C GLN A 76 8.50 3.66 -8.75
N PHE A 77 8.94 2.82 -9.68
CA PHE A 77 9.69 1.60 -9.37
C PHE A 77 10.97 1.85 -8.55
N SER A 78 11.58 3.02 -8.71
CA SER A 78 12.81 3.43 -8.00
C SER A 78 12.53 4.23 -6.71
N ARG A 79 11.27 4.53 -6.41
CA ARG A 79 10.86 5.24 -5.19
C ARG A 79 10.78 4.24 -4.03
N THR A 80 11.88 4.03 -3.32
CA THR A 80 11.95 3.13 -2.16
C THR A 80 12.16 3.91 -0.88
N ASN A 81 11.46 3.53 0.19
CA ASN A 81 11.63 4.01 1.55
C ASN A 81 11.50 2.81 2.51
N ASP A 82 12.48 2.56 3.36
CA ASP A 82 12.48 1.39 4.25
C ASP A 82 11.67 1.63 5.54
N GLU A 83 11.36 2.88 5.87
CA GLU A 83 10.71 3.26 7.13
C GLU A 83 9.18 3.18 7.09
N ALA A 84 8.58 3.43 5.91
CA ALA A 84 7.13 3.57 5.77
C ALA A 84 6.62 2.78 4.57
N HIS A 85 5.73 1.83 4.85
CA HIS A 85 5.13 0.96 3.84
C HIS A 85 3.64 0.79 4.11
N LEU A 86 2.83 0.84 3.06
CA LEU A 86 1.46 0.36 3.08
C LEU A 86 1.43 -1.09 2.62
N VAL A 87 1.11 -2.01 3.53
CA VAL A 87 0.93 -3.43 3.21
C VAL A 87 -0.54 -3.71 2.90
N TYR A 88 -0.80 -4.43 1.81
CA TYR A 88 -2.15 -4.79 1.37
C TYR A 88 -2.18 -6.18 0.72
N CYS A 89 -3.34 -6.79 0.68
CA CYS A 89 -3.62 -7.99 -0.10
C CYS A 89 -5.00 -7.88 -0.73
N GLN A 90 -5.30 -8.73 -1.70
CA GLN A 90 -6.66 -8.86 -2.19
C GLN A 90 -7.50 -9.52 -1.10
N GLY A 91 -8.48 -8.80 -0.56
CA GLY A 91 -9.39 -9.40 0.42
C GLY A 91 -10.20 -10.52 -0.23
N ALA A 92 -10.17 -11.71 0.36
CA ALA A 92 -11.14 -12.76 0.10
C ALA A 92 -12.38 -12.48 0.97
N PHE A 93 -13.56 -12.45 0.35
CA PHE A 93 -14.81 -12.68 1.08
C PHE A 93 -15.11 -14.16 0.97
N ASP A 94 -15.37 -14.84 2.09
CA ASP A 94 -16.12 -16.09 2.04
C ASP A 94 -17.46 -15.79 1.37
N GLU A 95 -17.79 -16.48 0.28
CA GLU A 95 -19.12 -16.44 -0.37
C GLU A 95 -20.22 -17.08 0.51
N GLN A 96 -19.97 -17.31 1.79
CA GLN A 96 -20.88 -17.92 2.75
C GLN A 96 -20.92 -17.08 4.03
N ALA A 97 -21.71 -16.00 4.01
CA ALA A 97 -22.17 -15.29 5.20
C ALA A 97 -23.69 -15.22 5.19
#